data_AF-A0A349LGQ7-F1
#
_entry.id   AF-A0A349LGQ7-F1
#
_cell.length_a   1.000
_cell.length_b   1.000
_cell.length_c   1.000
_cell.angle_alpha   90.00
_cell.angle_beta   90.00
_cell.angle_gamma   90.00
#
_symmetry.space_group_name_H-M   'P 1'
#
loop_
_entity.id
_entity.type
_entity.pdbx_description
1 polymer ?
#
loop_
_entity_poly.entity_id
_entity_poly.type
_entity_poly.pdbx_seq_one_letter_code
_entity_poly.pdbx_strand_id
1 'polypeptide(L)'
;AAEYVTEYSRRTQMTSAATGQVGRDWSSSFSMNPEEVASLVVPEFAGNLAGGGIPWATGTYWGRNGFKDNHEYAGLIVLLLAAVSFLGGPRRQLRLFLTGLGGLAVLFSLGANTPIWGLFYQFVPGISLFRAPGMASFLFGFAVITLSALGLDRLITVVSSGNAAELKRIQKLLAVSTAAIAVVGFLLVTGIFTEMWTTLVYPDIGERQRQVLGSHLPNVVRGCAIVMLLSAALTVIVWGLRNQRISLPAGVGLIVALAGVDAFRVDQPFVQTMDFYEWSRADANIRTLLERETDGEPYRLWSLARNDQDVSAAMHGIELAAGHHPNDLSRYRELIGMEGSGSAMNLGNPNVRRILNVKYILWPDLERGAAPDGPIVSQTQLADGRVFQTLFSDIGLPRARLVGSAVVKSDTEAVPYIMSAEHDPEIEVVLAANPGGILDGGVPTGSVEWSLRQPDQLELSVMSDRAAFLVI
;
A
#
# COMPACT_ATOMS: atom_id res chain seq x y z
N ALA A 1 10.51 10.65 19.37
CA ALA A 1 9.38 10.08 18.58
C ALA A 1 8.55 11.20 17.92
N ALA A 2 8.03 12.17 18.68
CA ALA A 2 7.28 13.30 18.11
C ALA A 2 8.12 14.12 17.12
N GLU A 3 9.34 14.53 17.48
CA GLU A 3 10.28 15.25 16.60
C GLU A 3 10.60 14.49 15.32
N TYR A 4 10.78 13.17 15.39
CA TYR A 4 10.95 12.35 14.19
C TYR A 4 9.77 12.49 13.22
N VAL A 5 8.53 12.42 13.72
CA VAL A 5 7.34 12.52 12.88
C VAL A 5 7.15 13.93 12.31
N THR A 6 7.53 14.97 13.05
CA THR A 6 7.25 16.38 12.69
C THR A 6 8.41 17.08 11.97
N GLU A 7 9.64 16.59 12.06
CA GLU A 7 10.83 17.24 11.50
C GLU A 7 11.62 16.32 10.56
N TYR A 8 11.84 15.07 10.96
CA TYR A 8 12.80 14.18 10.29
C TYR A 8 12.17 13.11 9.38
N SER A 9 10.85 12.94 9.43
CA SER A 9 10.14 11.90 8.68
C SER A 9 9.83 12.37 7.25
N ARG A 10 9.93 11.46 6.28
CA ARG A 10 9.35 11.60 4.93
C ARG A 10 7.96 12.25 4.90
N ARG A 11 7.11 11.99 5.91
CA ARG A 11 5.73 12.52 5.95
C ARG A 11 5.71 14.04 5.96
N THR A 12 6.71 14.69 6.56
CA THR A 12 6.82 16.16 6.60
C THR A 12 7.08 16.71 5.20
N GLN A 13 8.03 16.15 4.44
CA GLN A 13 8.36 16.62 3.08
C GLN A 13 7.15 16.67 2.13
N MET A 14 6.24 15.70 2.23
CA MET A 14 5.04 15.65 1.37
C MET A 14 3.88 16.54 1.87
N THR A 15 3.90 16.97 3.14
CA THR A 15 2.78 17.70 3.78
C THR A 15 3.11 19.15 4.13
N SER A 16 4.39 19.49 4.33
CA SER A 16 4.85 20.86 4.59
C SER A 16 5.17 21.63 3.30
N ALA A 17 5.68 20.97 2.26
CA ALA A 17 5.97 21.62 0.97
C ALA A 17 4.71 21.89 0.13
N ALA A 18 3.69 21.03 0.25
CA ALA A 18 2.42 21.15 -0.44
C ALA A 18 1.40 21.92 0.42
N THR A 19 1.48 23.25 0.44
CA THR A 19 0.49 24.06 1.17
C THR A 19 -0.81 24.25 0.37
N GLY A 20 -1.93 24.38 1.09
CA GLY A 20 -3.23 24.67 0.49
C GLY A 20 -3.82 23.49 -0.30
N GLN A 21 -4.22 23.74 -1.54
CA GLN A 21 -4.96 22.76 -2.35
C GLN A 21 -4.14 21.51 -2.67
N VAL A 22 -2.83 21.65 -2.92
CA VAL A 22 -1.95 20.52 -3.25
C VAL A 22 -1.85 19.54 -2.08
N GLY A 23 -1.70 20.04 -0.85
CA GLY A 23 -1.68 19.20 0.35
C GLY A 23 -3.01 18.52 0.60
N ARG A 24 -4.12 19.21 0.33
CA ARG A 24 -5.47 18.63 0.43
C ARG A 24 -5.68 17.52 -0.58
N ASP A 25 -5.35 17.73 -1.85
CA ASP A 25 -5.48 16.75 -2.91
C ASP A 25 -4.63 15.51 -2.61
N TRP A 26 -3.37 15.72 -2.20
CA TRP A 26 -2.48 14.65 -1.77
C TRP A 26 -3.05 13.85 -0.60
N SER A 27 -3.48 14.52 0.46
CA SER A 27 -4.03 13.86 1.66
C SER A 27 -5.31 13.07 1.36
N SER A 28 -6.10 13.53 0.39
CA SER A 28 -7.32 12.85 -0.07
C SER A 28 -7.09 11.80 -1.15
N SER A 29 -5.88 11.64 -1.69
CA SER A 29 -5.61 10.58 -2.66
C SER A 29 -5.85 9.19 -2.07
N PHE A 30 -6.28 8.24 -2.90
CA PHE A 30 -6.80 6.93 -2.45
C PHE A 30 -8.00 7.06 -1.51
N SER A 31 -8.87 8.04 -1.78
CA SER A 31 -10.22 8.05 -1.23
C SER A 31 -11.00 6.85 -1.72
N MET A 32 -11.96 6.40 -0.92
CA MET A 32 -13.00 5.51 -1.38
C MET A 32 -13.88 6.26 -2.39
N ASN A 33 -14.06 5.69 -3.58
CA ASN A 33 -14.91 6.28 -4.61
C ASN A 33 -16.31 5.66 -4.61
N PRO A 34 -17.33 6.31 -5.22
CA PRO A 34 -18.70 5.78 -5.24
C PRO A 34 -18.81 4.34 -5.73
N GLU A 35 -18.00 3.95 -6.72
CA GLU A 35 -17.95 2.59 -7.25
C GLU A 35 -17.43 1.59 -6.21
N GLU A 36 -16.48 1.99 -5.38
CA GLU A 36 -15.96 1.17 -4.29
C GLU A 36 -17.00 1.04 -3.15
N VAL A 37 -17.83 2.07 -2.93
CA VAL A 37 -18.97 1.98 -2.00
C VAL A 37 -20.01 0.98 -2.51
N ALA A 38 -20.31 0.98 -3.81
CA ALA A 38 -21.18 -0.04 -4.40
C ALA A 38 -20.58 -1.46 -4.28
N SER A 39 -19.24 -1.56 -4.32
CA SER A 39 -18.52 -2.81 -4.03
C SER A 39 -18.65 -3.31 -2.60
N LEU A 40 -19.14 -2.51 -1.64
CA LEU A 40 -19.49 -3.01 -0.30
C LEU A 40 -20.68 -3.99 -0.32
N VAL A 41 -21.48 -4.01 -1.39
CA VAL A 41 -22.60 -4.94 -1.56
C VAL A 41 -22.33 -5.96 -2.66
N VAL A 42 -21.79 -5.51 -3.80
CA VAL A 42 -21.43 -6.37 -4.92
C VAL A 42 -19.92 -6.22 -5.17
N PRO A 43 -19.06 -7.07 -4.59
CA PRO A 43 -17.60 -6.91 -4.65
C PRO A 43 -17.06 -6.66 -6.05
N GLU A 44 -17.58 -7.40 -7.03
CA GLU A 44 -17.17 -7.29 -8.43
C GLU A 44 -17.46 -5.94 -9.06
N PHE A 45 -18.33 -5.10 -8.50
CA PHE A 45 -18.81 -3.91 -9.18
C PHE A 45 -17.68 -2.98 -9.62
N ALA A 46 -16.76 -2.57 -8.74
CA ALA A 46 -15.62 -1.73 -9.08
C ALA A 46 -14.47 -2.47 -9.79
N GLY A 47 -14.43 -3.81 -9.72
CA GLY A 47 -13.28 -4.62 -10.14
C GLY A 47 -12.08 -4.51 -9.18
N ASN A 48 -10.97 -5.15 -9.52
CA ASN A 48 -9.76 -5.16 -8.69
C ASN A 48 -8.48 -5.50 -9.49
N LEU A 49 -7.32 -5.39 -8.84
CA LEU A 49 -5.98 -5.67 -9.34
C LEU A 49 -5.17 -6.63 -8.43
N ALA A 50 -5.82 -7.39 -7.55
CA ALA A 50 -5.20 -8.32 -6.58
C ALA A 50 -4.21 -9.35 -7.16
N GLY A 51 -4.32 -9.65 -8.46
CA GLY A 51 -3.33 -10.45 -9.19
C GLY A 51 -3.36 -11.97 -8.94
N GLY A 52 -4.22 -12.49 -8.04
CA GLY A 52 -4.32 -13.93 -7.72
C GLY A 52 -4.96 -14.80 -8.81
N GLY A 53 -4.99 -14.36 -10.07
CA GLY A 53 -5.49 -15.13 -11.22
C GLY A 53 -7.01 -15.35 -11.26
N ILE A 54 -7.77 -14.73 -10.35
CA ILE A 54 -9.23 -14.79 -10.35
C ILE A 54 -9.79 -13.76 -11.37
N PRO A 55 -10.65 -14.17 -12.32
CA PRO A 55 -11.05 -13.31 -13.45
C PRO A 55 -11.67 -11.97 -13.05
N TRP A 56 -12.44 -11.90 -11.96
CA TRP A 56 -13.09 -10.65 -11.56
C TRP A 56 -12.15 -9.65 -10.90
N ALA A 57 -10.97 -10.08 -10.45
CA ALA A 57 -10.04 -9.30 -9.62
C ALA A 57 -8.67 -9.08 -10.30
N THR A 58 -8.55 -9.37 -11.59
CA THR A 58 -7.30 -9.28 -12.35
C THR A 58 -7.45 -8.31 -13.51
N GLY A 59 -6.97 -7.08 -13.37
CA GLY A 59 -6.99 -6.09 -14.46
C GLY A 59 -8.37 -5.50 -14.74
N THR A 60 -9.31 -5.61 -13.79
CA THR A 60 -10.73 -5.28 -13.99
C THR A 60 -11.16 -3.98 -13.31
N TYR A 61 -10.28 -3.36 -12.53
CA TYR A 61 -10.59 -2.11 -11.84
C TYR A 61 -10.81 -0.96 -12.84
N TRP A 62 -12.02 -0.39 -12.84
CA TRP A 62 -12.41 0.73 -13.71
C TRP A 62 -12.69 2.02 -12.95
N GLY A 63 -12.47 2.03 -11.63
CA GLY A 63 -12.72 3.18 -10.78
C GLY A 63 -11.71 4.33 -10.96
N ARG A 64 -11.84 5.34 -10.09
CA ARG A 64 -11.08 6.60 -10.17
C ARG A 64 -9.66 6.53 -9.62
N ASN A 65 -9.35 5.57 -8.75
CA ASN A 65 -8.00 5.45 -8.22
C ASN A 65 -7.02 4.94 -9.29
N GLY A 66 -5.72 5.20 -9.13
CA GLY A 66 -4.70 4.69 -10.07
C GLY A 66 -4.55 3.18 -10.05
N PHE A 67 -4.86 2.56 -8.91
CA PHE A 67 -4.90 1.12 -8.71
C PHE A 67 -5.85 0.79 -7.56
N LYS A 68 -6.27 -0.48 -7.48
CA LYS A 68 -7.04 -1.05 -6.37
C LYS A 68 -6.66 -2.51 -6.20
N ASP A 69 -5.81 -2.79 -5.24
CA ASP A 69 -5.28 -4.12 -4.87
C ASP A 69 -5.73 -4.54 -3.46
N ASN A 70 -6.72 -3.84 -2.91
CA ASN A 70 -7.38 -4.10 -1.63
C ASN A 70 -8.91 -4.12 -1.81
N HIS A 71 -9.66 -4.53 -0.80
CA HIS A 71 -11.13 -4.51 -0.84
C HIS A 71 -11.74 -4.26 0.55
N GLU A 72 -12.76 -3.38 0.62
CA GLU A 72 -13.41 -2.98 1.88
C GLU A 72 -14.69 -3.78 2.20
N TYR A 73 -14.92 -4.94 1.55
CA TYR A 73 -16.17 -5.69 1.67
C TYR A 73 -16.26 -6.40 3.01
N ALA A 74 -17.29 -6.08 3.80
CA ALA A 74 -17.51 -6.67 5.12
C ALA A 74 -18.28 -8.00 5.10
N GLY A 75 -18.82 -8.42 3.95
CA GLY A 75 -19.73 -9.57 3.82
C GLY A 75 -21.20 -9.15 3.70
N LEU A 76 -21.89 -9.60 2.66
CA LEU A 76 -23.32 -9.39 2.47
C LEU A 76 -24.13 -10.03 3.59
N ILE A 77 -23.77 -11.27 3.99
CA ILE A 77 -24.47 -11.95 5.09
C ILE A 77 -24.32 -11.14 6.39
N VAL A 78 -23.14 -10.57 6.60
CA VAL A 78 -22.85 -9.69 7.74
C VAL A 78 -23.69 -8.41 7.68
N LEU A 79 -23.80 -7.77 6.51
CA LEU A 79 -24.64 -6.59 6.31
C LEU A 79 -26.13 -6.87 6.55
N LEU A 80 -26.64 -7.99 6.05
CA LEU A 80 -28.04 -8.38 6.23
C LEU A 80 -28.36 -8.68 7.69
N LEU A 81 -27.47 -9.38 8.40
CA LEU A 81 -27.61 -9.61 9.84
C LEU A 81 -27.49 -8.30 10.64
N ALA A 82 -26.61 -7.37 10.24
CA ALA A 82 -26.52 -6.05 10.84
C ALA A 82 -27.86 -5.30 10.73
N ALA A 83 -28.55 -5.40 9.59
CA ALA A 83 -29.90 -4.85 9.42
C ALA A 83 -30.94 -5.53 10.33
N VAL A 84 -30.85 -6.85 10.53
CA VAL A 84 -31.72 -7.60 11.47
C VAL A 84 -31.60 -7.08 12.91
N SER A 85 -30.43 -6.57 13.31
CA SER A 85 -30.22 -6.02 14.65
C SER A 85 -31.15 -4.85 15.00
N PHE A 86 -31.76 -4.19 14.02
CA PHE A 86 -32.69 -3.08 14.21
C PHE A 86 -34.15 -3.50 14.42
N LEU A 87 -34.47 -4.79 14.25
CA LEU A 87 -35.82 -5.35 14.49
C LEU A 87 -36.07 -5.65 15.98
N GLY A 88 -35.70 -4.70 16.85
CA GLY A 88 -35.89 -4.77 18.31
C GLY A 88 -34.64 -5.19 19.10
N GLY A 89 -34.83 -5.55 20.36
CA GLY A 89 -33.76 -6.03 21.26
C GLY A 89 -33.07 -4.95 22.12
N PRO A 90 -32.37 -5.36 23.19
CA PRO A 90 -31.69 -4.47 24.13
C PRO A 90 -30.50 -3.74 23.46
N ARG A 91 -29.89 -2.75 24.13
CA ARG A 91 -28.69 -2.02 23.63
C ARG A 91 -28.93 -1.10 22.42
N ARG A 92 -30.08 -0.41 22.37
CA ARG A 92 -30.38 0.59 21.32
C ARG A 92 -29.29 1.65 21.16
N GLN A 93 -28.73 2.15 22.26
CA GLN A 93 -27.67 3.17 22.24
C GLN A 93 -26.40 2.65 21.57
N LEU A 94 -25.99 1.41 21.86
CA LEU A 94 -24.84 0.78 21.21
C LEU A 94 -25.06 0.66 19.71
N ARG A 95 -26.25 0.24 19.26
CA ARG A 95 -26.57 0.19 17.82
C ARG A 95 -26.46 1.56 17.16
N LEU A 96 -27.02 2.59 17.78
CA LEU A 96 -26.95 3.96 17.25
C LEU A 96 -25.51 4.47 17.20
N PHE A 97 -24.71 4.18 18.22
CA PHE A 97 -23.28 4.50 18.23
C PHE A 97 -22.54 3.81 17.07
N LEU A 98 -22.73 2.49 16.89
CA LEU A 98 -22.08 1.75 15.82
C LEU A 98 -22.55 2.21 14.43
N THR A 99 -23.83 2.53 14.26
CA THR A 99 -24.34 3.14 13.01
C THR A 99 -23.69 4.50 12.75
N GLY A 100 -23.57 5.34 13.78
CA GLY A 100 -22.90 6.63 13.68
C GLY A 100 -21.42 6.47 13.33
N LEU A 101 -20.72 5.54 13.98
CA LEU A 101 -19.31 5.22 13.71
C LEU A 101 -19.11 4.72 12.29
N GLY A 102 -19.88 3.72 11.85
CA GLY A 102 -19.76 3.15 10.51
C GLY A 102 -20.15 4.15 9.42
N GLY A 103 -21.22 4.93 9.63
CA GLY A 103 -21.64 6.00 8.72
C GLY A 103 -20.58 7.09 8.61
N LEU A 104 -20.04 7.57 9.74
CA LEU A 104 -18.96 8.56 9.74
C LEU A 104 -17.69 8.01 9.09
N ALA A 105 -17.37 6.73 9.32
CA ALA A 105 -16.21 6.08 8.70
C ALA A 105 -16.35 6.05 7.17
N VAL A 106 -17.50 5.64 6.61
CA VAL A 106 -17.73 5.67 5.15
C VAL A 106 -17.65 7.11 4.62
N LEU A 107 -18.29 8.05 5.29
CA LEU A 107 -18.30 9.45 4.88
C LEU A 107 -16.90 10.09 4.89
N PHE A 108 -16.08 9.72 5.87
CA PHE A 108 -14.68 10.11 5.96
C PHE A 108 -13.84 9.41 4.89
N SER A 109 -14.05 8.11 4.69
CA SER A 109 -13.35 7.31 3.67
C SER A 109 -13.59 7.79 2.25
N LEU A 110 -14.76 8.37 1.98
CA LEU A 110 -15.06 9.00 0.69
C LEU A 110 -14.12 10.19 0.36
N GLY A 111 -13.41 10.72 1.36
CA GLY A 111 -12.38 11.74 1.20
C GLY A 111 -12.84 12.92 0.35
N ALA A 112 -12.17 13.22 -0.76
CA ALA A 112 -12.50 14.35 -1.63
C ALA A 112 -13.93 14.28 -2.24
N ASN A 113 -14.56 13.10 -2.26
CA ASN A 113 -15.93 12.93 -2.75
C ASN A 113 -17.00 13.42 -1.77
N THR A 114 -16.64 13.84 -0.54
CA THR A 114 -17.57 14.44 0.44
C THR A 114 -17.02 15.73 1.05
N PRO A 115 -17.89 16.64 1.49
CA PRO A 115 -17.45 17.82 2.24
C PRO A 115 -16.87 17.46 3.63
N ILE A 116 -17.11 16.25 4.13
CA ILE A 116 -16.69 15.82 5.47
C ILE A 116 -15.17 15.76 5.57
N TRP A 117 -14.48 15.29 4.53
CA TRP A 117 -13.02 15.34 4.51
C TRP A 117 -12.49 16.77 4.65
N GLY A 118 -13.12 17.74 3.97
CA GLY A 118 -12.73 19.15 4.06
C GLY A 118 -12.84 19.70 5.49
N LEU A 119 -13.90 19.34 6.21
CA LEU A 119 -14.09 19.74 7.61
C LEU A 119 -13.00 19.12 8.50
N PHE A 120 -12.71 17.83 8.35
CA PHE A 120 -11.66 17.17 9.13
C PHE A 120 -10.28 17.76 8.83
N TYR A 121 -9.97 17.98 7.55
CA TYR A 121 -8.71 18.59 7.13
C TYR A 121 -8.52 19.99 7.71
N GLN A 122 -9.60 20.78 7.83
CA GLN A 122 -9.54 22.13 8.35
C GLN A 122 -9.48 22.21 9.88
N PHE A 123 -10.22 21.35 10.60
CA PHE A 123 -10.46 21.53 12.02
C PHE A 123 -9.78 20.50 12.93
N VAL A 124 -9.36 19.34 12.40
CA VAL A 124 -8.76 18.28 13.22
C VAL A 124 -7.23 18.35 13.09
N PRO A 125 -6.51 18.72 14.16
CA PRO A 125 -5.05 18.81 14.13
C PRO A 125 -4.42 17.48 13.71
N GLY A 126 -3.44 17.55 12.81
CA GLY A 126 -2.68 16.40 12.33
C GLY A 126 -3.32 15.60 11.19
N ILE A 127 -4.59 15.84 10.81
CA ILE A 127 -5.20 15.16 9.64
C ILE A 127 -4.43 15.43 8.34
N SER A 128 -3.86 16.62 8.20
CA SER A 128 -3.01 16.97 7.06
C SER A 128 -1.75 16.10 6.93
N LEU A 129 -1.34 15.39 7.99
CA LEU A 129 -0.20 14.47 7.99
C LEU A 129 -0.56 13.05 7.50
N PHE A 130 -1.85 12.77 7.32
CA PHE A 130 -2.36 11.47 6.86
C PHE A 130 -2.75 11.51 5.38
N ARG A 131 -2.80 10.31 4.78
CA ARG A 131 -3.16 10.04 3.38
C ARG A 131 -4.02 8.78 3.31
N ALA A 132 -4.72 8.58 2.19
CA ALA A 132 -5.56 7.41 1.92
C ALA A 132 -6.74 7.31 2.89
N PRO A 133 -7.71 8.26 2.83
CA PRO A 133 -8.89 8.23 3.69
C PRO A 133 -9.67 6.92 3.61
N GLY A 134 -9.60 6.24 2.46
CA GLY A 134 -10.20 4.92 2.24
C GLY A 134 -9.79 3.87 3.27
N MET A 135 -8.59 3.99 3.86
CA MET A 135 -8.12 3.10 4.92
C MET A 135 -9.00 3.12 6.17
N ALA A 136 -9.68 4.24 6.47
CA ALA A 136 -10.57 4.36 7.63
C ALA A 136 -11.82 3.46 7.55
N SER A 137 -12.09 2.85 6.39
CA SER A 137 -13.19 1.89 6.17
C SER A 137 -13.11 0.66 7.09
N PHE A 138 -11.95 0.37 7.69
CA PHE A 138 -11.85 -0.66 8.73
C PHE A 138 -12.82 -0.41 9.91
N LEU A 139 -13.09 0.86 10.24
CA LEU A 139 -14.07 1.23 11.29
C LEU A 139 -15.50 0.92 10.86
N PHE A 140 -15.81 1.03 9.57
CA PHE A 140 -17.08 0.57 9.01
C PHE A 140 -17.20 -0.95 9.14
N GLY A 141 -16.17 -1.70 8.75
CA GLY A 141 -16.13 -3.15 8.92
C GLY A 141 -16.36 -3.56 10.38
N PHE A 142 -15.64 -2.94 11.32
CA PHE A 142 -15.81 -3.17 12.76
C PHE A 142 -17.25 -2.92 13.23
N ALA A 143 -17.84 -1.80 12.82
CA ALA A 143 -19.20 -1.44 13.19
C ALA A 143 -20.23 -2.46 12.66
N VAL A 144 -20.12 -2.83 11.38
CA VAL A 144 -21.02 -3.76 10.70
C VAL A 144 -20.91 -5.18 11.27
N ILE A 145 -19.70 -5.68 11.54
CA ILE A 145 -19.49 -7.01 12.15
C ILE A 145 -20.12 -7.04 13.55
N THR A 146 -19.96 -5.98 14.34
CA THR A 146 -20.54 -5.91 15.69
C THR A 146 -22.07 -5.84 15.63
N LEU A 147 -22.65 -5.06 14.71
CA LEU A 147 -24.10 -5.03 14.48
C LEU A 147 -24.62 -6.38 13.99
N SER A 148 -23.89 -7.09 13.13
CA SER A 148 -24.22 -8.43 12.67
C SER A 148 -24.30 -9.43 13.82
N ALA A 149 -23.35 -9.39 14.75
CA ALA A 149 -23.39 -10.24 15.95
C ALA A 149 -24.65 -9.97 16.80
N LEU A 150 -25.04 -8.70 16.96
CA LEU A 150 -26.30 -8.33 17.63
C LEU A 150 -27.54 -8.81 16.84
N GLY A 151 -27.47 -8.81 15.52
CA GLY A 151 -28.52 -9.33 14.64
C GLY A 151 -28.69 -10.84 14.72
N LEU A 152 -27.57 -11.58 14.79
CA LEU A 152 -27.59 -13.02 15.00
C LEU A 152 -28.13 -13.37 16.40
N ASP A 153 -27.69 -12.66 17.44
CA ASP A 153 -28.23 -12.81 18.81
C ASP A 153 -29.74 -12.55 18.85
N ARG A 154 -30.21 -11.51 18.14
CA ARG A 154 -31.65 -11.23 17.99
C ARG A 154 -32.37 -12.39 17.32
N LEU A 155 -31.85 -12.91 16.21
CA LEU A 155 -32.45 -14.05 15.50
C LEU A 155 -32.54 -15.28 16.41
N ILE A 156 -31.45 -15.64 17.09
CA ILE A 156 -31.38 -16.76 18.03
C ILE A 156 -32.43 -16.60 19.13
N THR A 157 -32.49 -15.43 19.76
CA THR A 157 -33.45 -15.12 20.84
C THR A 157 -34.89 -15.28 20.37
N VAL A 158 -35.21 -14.76 19.19
CA VAL A 158 -36.57 -14.83 18.63
C VAL A 158 -36.96 -16.26 18.30
N VAL A 159 -36.06 -17.04 17.68
CA VAL A 159 -36.28 -18.47 17.39
C VAL A 159 -36.53 -19.24 18.69
N SER A 160 -35.70 -19.07 19.71
CA SER A 160 -35.84 -19.75 21.02
C SER A 160 -37.13 -19.39 21.74
N SER A 161 -37.62 -18.16 21.57
CA SER A 161 -38.90 -17.71 22.16
C SER A 161 -40.14 -18.21 21.42
N GLY A 162 -39.99 -18.81 20.23
CA GLY A 162 -41.12 -19.24 19.39
C GLY A 162 -41.97 -18.10 18.82
N ASN A 163 -41.48 -16.85 18.85
CA ASN A 163 -42.25 -15.69 18.40
C ASN A 163 -42.32 -15.59 16.86
N ALA A 164 -43.28 -16.29 16.27
CA ALA A 164 -43.47 -16.39 14.83
C ALA A 164 -43.73 -15.03 14.14
N ALA A 165 -44.31 -14.05 14.83
CA ALA A 165 -44.57 -12.73 14.28
C ALA A 165 -43.28 -11.94 14.05
N GLU A 166 -42.35 -11.99 15.00
CA GLU A 166 -41.02 -11.39 14.88
C GLU A 166 -40.16 -12.11 13.83
N LEU A 167 -40.21 -13.45 13.76
CA LEU A 167 -39.53 -14.19 12.68
C LEU A 167 -40.06 -13.81 11.30
N LYS A 168 -41.37 -13.58 11.16
CA LYS A 168 -41.98 -13.12 9.92
C LYS A 168 -41.49 -11.72 9.53
N ARG A 169 -41.22 -10.83 10.51
CA ARG A 169 -40.61 -9.51 10.25
C ARG A 169 -39.17 -9.63 9.76
N ILE A 170 -38.36 -10.49 10.40
CA ILE A 170 -36.98 -10.77 9.97
C ILE A 170 -36.99 -11.36 8.55
N GLN A 171 -37.81 -12.39 8.31
CA GLN A 171 -37.92 -13.01 7.00
C GLN A 171 -38.39 -12.00 5.93
N LYS A 172 -39.34 -11.11 6.26
CA LYS A 172 -39.80 -10.06 5.35
C LYS A 172 -38.69 -9.07 5.01
N LEU A 173 -37.90 -8.62 5.99
CA LEU A 173 -36.74 -7.76 5.76
C LEU A 173 -35.79 -8.41 4.76
N LEU A 174 -35.39 -9.66 5.02
CA LEU A 174 -34.47 -10.39 4.15
C LEU A 174 -35.04 -10.61 2.75
N ALA A 175 -36.31 -11.00 2.62
CA ALA A 175 -36.96 -11.19 1.33
C ALA A 175 -37.06 -9.88 0.52
N VAL A 176 -37.34 -8.75 1.19
CA VAL A 176 -37.33 -7.41 0.56
C VAL A 176 -35.92 -7.04 0.11
N SER A 177 -34.89 -7.32 0.92
CA SER A 177 -33.49 -7.13 0.52
C SER A 177 -33.12 -7.98 -0.70
N THR A 178 -33.50 -9.27 -0.72
CA THR A 178 -33.29 -10.14 -1.88
C THR A 178 -33.99 -9.59 -3.13
N ALA A 179 -35.24 -9.15 -3.01
CA ALA A 179 -35.97 -8.56 -4.13
C ALA A 179 -35.31 -7.26 -4.62
N ALA A 180 -34.84 -6.40 -3.73
CA ALA A 180 -34.12 -5.18 -4.09
C ALA A 180 -32.81 -5.50 -4.85
N ILE A 181 -32.03 -6.48 -4.37
CA ILE A 181 -30.82 -6.95 -5.04
C ILE A 181 -31.14 -7.51 -6.43
N ALA A 182 -32.23 -8.28 -6.56
CA ALA A 182 -32.67 -8.83 -7.85
C ALA A 182 -33.08 -7.73 -8.84
N VAL A 183 -33.76 -6.68 -8.37
CA VAL A 183 -34.11 -5.52 -9.20
C VAL A 183 -32.86 -4.79 -9.67
N VAL A 184 -31.88 -4.53 -8.78
CA VAL A 184 -30.60 -3.92 -9.17
C VAL A 184 -29.84 -4.79 -10.16
N GLY A 185 -29.78 -6.10 -9.92
CA GLY A 185 -29.17 -7.07 -10.83
C GLY A 185 -29.83 -7.08 -12.21
N PHE A 186 -31.16 -7.01 -12.26
CA PHE A 186 -31.91 -6.88 -13.52
C PHE A 186 -31.56 -5.58 -14.26
N LEU A 187 -31.54 -4.44 -13.56
CA LEU A 187 -31.16 -3.16 -14.16
C LEU A 187 -29.72 -3.18 -14.70
N LEU A 188 -28.80 -3.87 -14.02
CA LEU A 188 -27.44 -4.11 -14.51
C LEU A 188 -27.40 -4.97 -15.78
N VAL A 189 -28.15 -6.07 -15.83
CA VAL A 189 -28.24 -6.93 -17.02
C VAL A 189 -28.80 -6.18 -18.22
N THR A 190 -29.78 -5.29 -18.00
CA THR A 190 -30.35 -4.46 -19.07
C THR A 190 -29.44 -3.32 -19.53
N GLY A 191 -28.34 -3.05 -18.82
CA GLY A 191 -27.44 -1.91 -19.09
C GLY A 191 -27.92 -0.57 -18.52
N ILE A 192 -29.20 -0.45 -18.13
CA ILE A 192 -29.80 0.77 -17.60
C ILE A 192 -29.01 1.30 -16.39
N PHE A 193 -28.65 0.41 -15.46
CA PHE A 193 -27.89 0.82 -14.28
C PHE A 193 -26.52 1.39 -14.66
N THR A 194 -25.83 0.73 -15.59
CA THR A 194 -24.50 1.15 -16.06
C THR A 194 -24.56 2.51 -16.74
N GLU A 195 -25.55 2.73 -17.61
CA GLU A 195 -25.76 4.02 -18.28
C GLU A 195 -26.09 5.14 -17.30
N MET A 196 -27.00 4.89 -16.36
CA MET A 196 -27.32 5.83 -15.28
C MET A 196 -26.08 6.15 -14.44
N TRP A 197 -25.26 5.15 -14.11
CA TRP A 197 -24.04 5.33 -13.34
C TRP A 197 -23.04 6.22 -14.08
N THR A 198 -22.75 5.91 -15.35
CA THR A 198 -21.81 6.69 -16.15
C THR A 198 -22.32 8.08 -16.50
N THR A 199 -23.62 8.34 -16.37
CA THR A 199 -24.19 9.68 -16.64
C THR A 199 -24.28 10.53 -15.38
N LEU A 200 -24.67 9.94 -14.24
CA LEU A 200 -24.98 10.67 -13.02
C LEU A 200 -23.85 10.64 -11.99
N VAL A 201 -23.13 9.52 -11.90
CA VAL A 201 -22.13 9.29 -10.85
C VAL A 201 -20.71 9.45 -11.40
N TYR A 202 -20.45 9.02 -12.64
CA TYR A 202 -19.14 9.13 -13.29
C TYR A 202 -19.23 9.71 -14.72
N PRO A 203 -19.75 10.94 -14.88
CA PRO A 203 -19.95 11.58 -16.20
C PRO A 203 -18.66 11.76 -17.00
N ASP A 204 -17.54 11.96 -16.30
CA ASP A 204 -16.20 12.21 -16.83
C ASP A 204 -15.35 10.93 -16.97
N ILE A 205 -15.97 9.76 -16.93
CA ILE A 205 -15.28 8.47 -17.09
C ILE A 205 -14.46 8.42 -18.39
N GLY A 206 -13.17 8.11 -18.26
CA GLY A 206 -12.24 8.02 -19.38
C GLY A 206 -12.48 6.80 -20.28
N GLU A 207 -11.99 6.87 -21.51
CA GLU A 207 -12.22 5.83 -22.52
C GLU A 207 -11.66 4.46 -22.09
N ARG A 208 -10.46 4.46 -21.48
CA ARG A 208 -9.86 3.25 -20.91
C ARG A 208 -10.76 2.62 -19.84
N GLN A 209 -11.27 3.42 -18.90
CA GLN A 209 -12.15 2.95 -17.84
C GLN A 209 -13.47 2.41 -18.39
N ARG A 210 -14.05 3.05 -19.41
CA ARG A 210 -15.24 2.54 -20.12
C ARG A 210 -14.99 1.18 -20.76
N GLN A 211 -13.85 1.01 -21.42
CA GLN A 211 -13.48 -0.26 -22.04
C GLN A 211 -13.32 -1.37 -20.98
N VAL A 212 -12.64 -1.07 -19.87
CA VAL A 212 -12.48 -2.02 -18.75
C VAL A 212 -13.84 -2.40 -18.18
N LEU A 213 -14.69 -1.42 -17.86
CA LEU A 213 -16.05 -1.64 -17.35
C LEU A 213 -16.88 -2.51 -18.31
N GLY A 214 -16.85 -2.21 -19.61
CA GLY A 214 -17.56 -3.00 -20.64
C GLY A 214 -17.11 -4.45 -20.68
N SER A 215 -15.79 -4.70 -20.65
CA SER A 215 -15.23 -6.06 -20.64
C SER A 215 -15.48 -6.80 -19.32
N HIS A 216 -15.60 -6.08 -18.21
CA HIS A 216 -15.80 -6.62 -16.87
C HIS A 216 -17.26 -6.84 -16.49
N LEU A 217 -18.22 -6.25 -17.21
CA LEU A 217 -19.66 -6.33 -16.91
C LEU A 217 -20.18 -7.77 -16.70
N PRO A 218 -19.74 -8.81 -17.44
CA PRO A 218 -20.14 -10.19 -17.16
C PRO A 218 -19.78 -10.67 -15.75
N ASN A 219 -18.65 -10.23 -15.20
CA ASN A 219 -18.26 -10.54 -13.82
C ASN A 219 -19.15 -9.80 -12.82
N VAL A 220 -19.51 -8.55 -13.10
CA VAL A 220 -20.44 -7.77 -12.27
C VAL A 220 -21.81 -8.46 -12.21
N VAL A 221 -22.34 -8.92 -13.34
CA VAL A 221 -23.61 -9.66 -13.41
C VAL A 221 -23.55 -10.97 -12.62
N ARG A 222 -22.45 -11.73 -12.76
CA ARG A 222 -22.21 -12.92 -11.92
C ARG A 222 -22.17 -12.56 -10.44
N GLY A 223 -21.54 -11.44 -10.11
CA GLY A 223 -21.48 -10.90 -8.76
C GLY A 223 -22.86 -10.66 -8.15
N CYS A 224 -23.72 -9.95 -8.88
CA CYS A 224 -25.12 -9.72 -8.49
C CYS A 224 -25.90 -11.03 -8.32
N ALA A 225 -25.71 -12.00 -9.21
CA ALA A 225 -26.37 -13.29 -9.11
C ALA A 225 -25.95 -14.03 -7.83
N ILE A 226 -24.65 -14.03 -7.48
CA ILE A 226 -24.17 -14.69 -6.26
C ILE A 226 -24.71 -13.96 -5.02
N VAL A 227 -24.64 -12.63 -4.97
CA VAL A 227 -25.20 -11.82 -3.86
C VAL A 227 -26.70 -12.08 -3.70
N MET A 228 -27.45 -12.16 -4.79
CA MET A 228 -28.87 -12.54 -4.77
C MET A 228 -29.07 -13.95 -4.20
N LEU A 229 -28.28 -14.94 -4.63
CA LEU A 229 -28.36 -16.32 -4.15
C LEU A 229 -28.01 -16.44 -2.66
N LEU A 230 -26.99 -15.73 -2.19
CA LEU A 230 -26.60 -15.66 -0.78
C LEU A 230 -27.72 -15.04 0.07
N SER A 231 -28.30 -13.92 -0.38
CA SER A 231 -29.44 -13.27 0.28
C SER A 231 -30.69 -14.17 0.32
N ALA A 232 -30.97 -14.86 -0.79
CA ALA A 232 -32.07 -15.82 -0.88
C ALA A 232 -31.85 -17.02 0.05
N ALA A 233 -30.64 -17.57 0.11
CA ALA A 233 -30.27 -18.67 1.00
C ALA A 233 -30.48 -18.29 2.47
N LEU A 234 -30.04 -17.09 2.89
CA LEU A 234 -30.28 -16.59 4.24
C LEU A 234 -31.79 -16.47 4.54
N THR A 235 -32.58 -15.96 3.58
CA THR A 235 -34.04 -15.88 3.68
C THR A 235 -34.68 -17.25 3.86
N VAL A 236 -34.22 -18.26 3.10
CA VAL A 236 -34.69 -19.65 3.17
C VAL A 236 -34.32 -20.31 4.49
N ILE A 237 -33.12 -20.06 5.03
CA ILE A 237 -32.71 -20.56 6.36
C ILE A 237 -33.65 -20.01 7.44
N VAL A 238 -33.93 -18.70 7.42
CA VAL A 238 -34.85 -18.07 8.39
C VAL A 238 -36.28 -18.59 8.22
N TRP A 239 -36.74 -18.83 6.98
CA TRP A 239 -38.02 -19.50 6.73
C TRP A 239 -38.06 -20.92 7.30
N GLY A 240 -36.97 -21.68 7.17
CA GLY A 240 -36.83 -23.03 7.71
C GLY A 240 -36.85 -23.06 9.23
N LEU A 241 -36.15 -22.12 9.89
CA LEU A 241 -36.20 -21.93 11.34
C LEU A 241 -37.61 -21.56 11.81
N ARG A 242 -38.27 -20.63 11.13
CA ARG A 242 -39.64 -20.19 11.45
C ARG A 242 -40.66 -21.33 11.36
N ASN A 243 -40.53 -22.20 10.36
CA ASN A 243 -41.44 -23.33 10.16
C ASN A 243 -40.95 -24.63 10.82
N GLN A 244 -39.94 -24.55 11.69
CA GLN A 244 -39.38 -25.69 12.43
C GLN A 244 -38.89 -26.83 11.53
N ARG A 245 -38.50 -26.52 10.27
CA ARG A 245 -37.88 -27.45 9.33
C ARG A 245 -36.39 -27.61 9.57
N ILE A 246 -35.78 -26.62 10.22
CA ILE A 246 -34.35 -26.57 10.57
C ILE A 246 -34.26 -26.30 12.07
N SER A 247 -33.41 -27.05 12.78
CA SER A 247 -33.15 -26.81 14.21
C SER A 247 -32.31 -25.54 14.39
N LEU A 248 -32.40 -24.90 15.56
CA LEU A 248 -31.62 -23.68 15.83
C LEU A 248 -30.10 -23.87 15.64
N PRO A 249 -29.45 -24.93 16.17
CA PRO A 249 -28.02 -25.15 15.94
C PRO A 249 -27.68 -25.33 14.46
N ALA A 250 -28.51 -26.06 13.71
CA ALA A 250 -28.30 -26.25 12.27
C ALA A 250 -28.47 -24.93 11.50
N GLY A 251 -29.46 -24.11 11.84
CA GLY A 251 -29.66 -22.82 11.21
C GLY A 251 -28.52 -21.84 11.47
N VAL A 252 -28.01 -21.79 12.71
CA VAL A 252 -26.81 -20.99 13.05
C VAL A 252 -25.59 -21.50 12.29
N GLY A 253 -25.36 -22.81 12.26
CA GLY A 253 -24.26 -23.41 11.49
C GLY A 253 -24.32 -23.08 10.00
N LEU A 254 -25.51 -23.14 9.40
CA LEU A 254 -25.73 -22.75 7.99
C LEU A 254 -25.47 -21.26 7.75
N ILE A 255 -25.88 -20.38 8.66
CA ILE A 255 -25.61 -18.93 8.56
C ILE A 255 -24.10 -18.65 8.62
N VAL A 256 -23.40 -19.30 9.55
CA VAL A 256 -21.93 -19.17 9.67
C VAL A 256 -21.24 -19.69 8.42
N ALA A 257 -21.64 -20.86 7.91
CA ALA A 257 -21.10 -21.40 6.67
C ALA A 257 -21.35 -20.47 5.48
N LEU A 258 -22.54 -19.89 5.39
CA LEU A 258 -22.91 -18.94 4.33
C LEU A 258 -22.07 -17.66 4.38
N ALA A 259 -21.84 -17.11 5.58
CA ALA A 259 -20.94 -15.97 5.77
C ALA A 259 -19.48 -16.32 5.43
N GLY A 260 -19.02 -17.53 5.77
CA GLY A 260 -17.69 -18.01 5.40
C GLY A 260 -17.49 -18.17 3.89
N VAL A 261 -18.48 -18.72 3.18
CA VAL A 261 -18.45 -18.82 1.71
C VAL A 261 -18.43 -17.44 1.06
N ASP A 262 -19.23 -16.50 1.58
CA ASP A 262 -19.28 -15.11 1.11
C ASP A 262 -17.93 -14.40 1.26
N ALA A 263 -17.31 -14.50 2.44
CA ALA A 263 -15.99 -13.92 2.70
C ALA A 263 -14.88 -14.60 1.87
N PHE A 264 -14.82 -15.94 1.87
CA PHE A 264 -13.77 -16.69 1.18
C PHE A 264 -13.72 -16.38 -0.33
N ARG A 265 -14.88 -16.24 -0.98
CA ARG A 265 -14.96 -15.85 -2.40
C ARG A 265 -14.25 -14.52 -2.69
N VAL A 266 -14.32 -13.58 -1.76
CA VAL A 266 -13.75 -12.24 -1.93
C VAL A 266 -12.29 -12.21 -1.48
N ASP A 267 -11.91 -13.00 -0.47
CA ASP A 267 -10.54 -13.06 0.04
C ASP A 267 -9.58 -13.84 -0.87
N GLN A 268 -10.08 -14.89 -1.55
CA GLN A 268 -9.26 -15.79 -2.37
C GLN A 268 -8.34 -15.09 -3.38
N PRO A 269 -8.78 -14.07 -4.16
CA PRO A 269 -7.90 -13.37 -5.10
C PRO A 269 -6.70 -12.66 -4.46
N PHE A 270 -6.77 -12.35 -3.16
CA PHE A 270 -5.74 -11.62 -2.42
C PHE A 270 -4.74 -12.56 -1.72
N VAL A 271 -5.04 -13.85 -1.65
CA VAL A 271 -4.17 -14.85 -1.01
C VAL A 271 -3.37 -15.57 -2.08
N GLN A 272 -2.07 -15.24 -2.19
CA GLN A 272 -1.13 -15.92 -3.07
C GLN A 272 -0.20 -16.80 -2.25
N THR A 273 -0.25 -18.11 -2.47
CA THR A 273 0.67 -19.06 -1.84
C THR A 273 1.88 -19.28 -2.74
N MET A 274 3.08 -19.04 -2.21
CA MET A 274 4.35 -19.24 -2.91
C MET A 274 5.22 -20.20 -2.11
N ASP A 275 6.07 -20.99 -2.78
CA ASP A 275 7.12 -21.73 -2.09
C ASP A 275 8.16 -20.74 -1.57
N PHE A 276 8.38 -20.75 -0.26
CA PHE A 276 9.26 -19.77 0.38
C PHE A 276 10.70 -19.86 -0.16
N TYR A 277 11.24 -21.07 -0.33
CA TYR A 277 12.63 -21.27 -0.75
C TYR A 277 12.85 -21.00 -2.25
N GLU A 278 11.81 -21.14 -3.06
CA GLU A 278 11.82 -20.71 -4.45
C GLU A 278 11.71 -19.18 -4.56
N TRP A 279 10.75 -18.58 -3.84
CA TRP A 279 10.53 -17.14 -3.83
C TRP A 279 11.71 -16.35 -3.24
N SER A 280 12.31 -16.85 -2.15
CA SER A 280 13.43 -16.22 -1.46
C SER A 280 14.79 -16.56 -2.07
N ARG A 281 14.82 -17.25 -3.22
CA ARG A 281 16.08 -17.65 -3.85
C ARG A 281 16.76 -16.43 -4.46
N ALA A 282 18.06 -16.26 -4.18
CA ALA A 282 18.88 -15.26 -4.84
C ALA A 282 18.87 -15.52 -6.36
N ASP A 283 18.51 -14.50 -7.14
CA ASP A 283 18.62 -14.56 -8.59
C ASP A 283 20.09 -14.59 -9.05
N ALA A 284 20.33 -14.69 -10.35
CA ALA A 284 21.68 -14.77 -10.88
C ALA A 284 22.53 -13.52 -10.58
N ASN A 285 21.97 -12.32 -10.63
CA ASN A 285 22.69 -11.08 -10.34
C ASN A 285 23.02 -10.98 -8.84
N ILE A 286 22.06 -11.31 -7.97
CA ILE A 286 22.26 -11.35 -6.51
C ILE A 286 23.32 -12.40 -6.15
N ARG A 287 23.26 -13.60 -6.73
CA ARG A 287 24.31 -14.62 -6.49
C ARG A 287 25.69 -14.14 -6.92
N THR A 288 25.81 -13.51 -8.09
CA THR A 288 27.08 -12.93 -8.53
C THR A 288 27.63 -11.90 -7.53
N LEU A 289 26.78 -11.07 -6.95
CA LEU A 289 27.19 -10.11 -5.91
C LEU A 289 27.67 -10.81 -4.64
N LEU A 290 26.92 -11.81 -4.16
CA LEU A 290 27.27 -12.58 -2.96
C LEU A 290 28.60 -13.33 -3.14
N GLU A 291 28.84 -13.91 -4.30
CA GLU A 291 30.10 -14.62 -4.61
C GLU A 291 31.29 -13.64 -4.67
N ARG A 292 31.11 -12.46 -5.27
CA ARG A 292 32.17 -11.46 -5.42
C ARG A 292 32.57 -10.76 -4.13
N GLU A 293 31.64 -10.58 -3.20
CA GLU A 293 31.82 -9.71 -2.03
C GLU A 293 31.86 -10.48 -0.71
N THR A 294 32.28 -11.75 -0.74
CA THR A 294 32.30 -12.65 0.43
C THR A 294 33.12 -12.09 1.60
N ASP A 295 34.27 -11.46 1.31
CA ASP A 295 35.18 -10.86 2.30
C ASP A 295 35.39 -9.34 2.06
N GLY A 296 34.46 -8.71 1.33
CA GLY A 296 34.56 -7.32 0.92
C GLY A 296 34.13 -6.33 2.01
N GLU A 297 34.58 -5.08 1.88
CA GLU A 297 34.00 -3.97 2.63
C GLU A 297 32.48 -3.82 2.37
N PRO A 298 31.74 -3.19 3.30
CA PRO A 298 30.35 -2.82 3.04
C PRO A 298 30.20 -2.07 1.71
N TYR A 299 29.15 -2.41 0.96
CA TYR A 299 28.80 -1.77 -0.30
C TYR A 299 27.29 -1.57 -0.41
N ARG A 300 26.87 -0.64 -1.26
CA ARG A 300 25.46 -0.49 -1.66
C ARG A 300 25.23 -0.87 -3.10
N LEU A 301 24.06 -1.43 -3.34
CA LEU A 301 23.45 -1.63 -4.64
C LEU A 301 22.44 -0.51 -4.90
N TRP A 302 22.53 0.14 -6.05
CA TRP A 302 21.41 0.91 -6.59
C TRP A 302 20.61 0.02 -7.55
N SER A 303 19.53 -0.57 -7.04
CA SER A 303 18.59 -1.32 -7.87
C SER A 303 17.58 -0.36 -8.47
N LEU A 304 17.49 -0.31 -9.80
CA LEU A 304 16.44 0.43 -10.52
C LEU A 304 15.23 -0.44 -10.86
N ALA A 305 15.28 -1.73 -10.51
CA ALA A 305 14.14 -2.63 -10.60
C ALA A 305 13.01 -2.15 -9.67
N ARG A 306 11.75 -2.43 -10.03
CA ARG A 306 10.56 -2.06 -9.24
C ARG A 306 10.56 -0.57 -8.82
N ASN A 307 10.92 0.34 -9.73
CA ASN A 307 10.96 1.79 -9.49
C ASN A 307 11.84 2.23 -8.30
N ASP A 308 13.04 1.67 -8.19
CA ASP A 308 14.01 1.99 -7.12
C ASP A 308 13.53 1.59 -5.71
N GLN A 309 12.58 0.67 -5.62
CA GLN A 309 12.01 0.14 -4.37
C GLN A 309 12.12 -1.39 -4.29
N ASP A 310 13.02 -1.97 -5.08
CA ASP A 310 13.28 -3.41 -5.06
C ASP A 310 14.00 -3.83 -3.78
N VAL A 311 13.36 -4.73 -3.02
CA VAL A 311 13.86 -5.29 -1.75
C VAL A 311 14.56 -6.63 -1.90
N SER A 312 14.58 -7.21 -3.11
CA SER A 312 15.07 -8.58 -3.31
C SER A 312 16.51 -8.74 -2.82
N ALA A 313 17.41 -7.83 -3.22
CA ALA A 313 18.81 -7.86 -2.76
C ALA A 313 18.94 -7.69 -1.23
N ALA A 314 18.10 -6.87 -0.61
CA ALA A 314 18.11 -6.65 0.84
C ALA A 314 17.73 -7.90 1.65
N MET A 315 16.90 -8.80 1.09
CA MET A 315 16.61 -10.10 1.72
C MET A 315 17.86 -10.98 1.86
N HIS A 316 18.92 -10.70 1.09
CA HIS A 316 20.20 -11.40 1.13
C HIS A 316 21.30 -10.60 1.83
N GLY A 317 20.96 -9.53 2.56
CA GLY A 317 21.91 -8.71 3.30
C GLY A 317 22.64 -7.66 2.46
N ILE A 318 22.24 -7.45 1.20
CA ILE A 318 22.83 -6.41 0.34
C ILE A 318 22.13 -5.07 0.63
N GLU A 319 22.91 -4.05 1.00
CA GLU A 319 22.37 -2.72 1.31
C GLU A 319 21.90 -2.00 0.04
N LEU A 320 20.77 -1.28 0.13
CA LEU A 320 20.19 -0.54 -0.99
C LEU A 320 20.45 0.96 -0.87
N ALA A 321 20.88 1.60 -1.96
CA ALA A 321 21.13 3.05 -2.02
C ALA A 321 19.85 3.90 -2.07
N ALA A 322 18.77 3.37 -2.64
CA ALA A 322 17.48 4.05 -2.72
C ALA A 322 16.59 3.76 -1.48
N GLY A 323 17.05 2.89 -0.57
CA GLY A 323 16.26 2.42 0.56
C GLY A 323 15.10 1.51 0.13
N HIS A 324 14.21 1.20 1.08
CA HIS A 324 13.02 0.39 0.84
C HIS A 324 11.82 0.72 1.73
N HIS A 325 12.02 1.52 2.78
CA HIS A 325 11.01 1.73 3.81
C HIS A 325 10.53 3.19 3.80
N PRO A 326 9.23 3.47 3.98
CA PRO A 326 8.72 4.85 4.00
C PRO A 326 9.16 5.71 5.21
N ASN A 327 10.08 5.22 6.05
CA ASN A 327 10.54 5.88 7.27
C ASN A 327 12.01 6.36 7.15
N ASP A 328 12.46 6.66 5.93
CA ASP A 328 13.78 7.26 5.74
C ASP A 328 13.87 8.64 6.39
N LEU A 329 15.09 9.03 6.76
CA LEU A 329 15.41 10.38 7.20
C LEU A 329 15.21 11.37 6.06
N SER A 330 14.56 12.51 6.33
CA SER A 330 14.30 13.57 5.35
C SER A 330 15.57 14.02 4.62
N ARG A 331 16.65 14.28 5.36
CA ARG A 331 17.97 14.65 4.80
C ARG A 331 18.56 13.60 3.86
N TYR A 332 18.35 12.32 4.15
CA TYR A 332 18.79 11.24 3.25
C TYR A 332 18.01 11.27 1.94
N ARG A 333 16.69 11.44 2.02
CA ARG A 333 15.81 11.54 0.85
C ARG A 333 16.13 12.75 -0.03
N GLU A 334 16.45 13.87 0.59
CA GLU A 334 16.91 15.08 -0.09
C GLU A 334 18.22 14.83 -0.83
N LEU A 335 19.20 14.18 -0.19
CA LEU A 335 20.47 13.80 -0.81
C LEU A 335 20.26 12.90 -2.04
N ILE A 336 19.43 11.85 -1.93
CA ILE A 336 19.14 10.94 -3.06
C ILE A 336 18.12 11.51 -4.05
N GLY A 337 17.52 12.67 -3.76
CA GLY A 337 16.53 13.32 -4.63
C GLY A 337 15.25 12.50 -4.79
N MET A 338 14.80 11.81 -3.73
CA MET A 338 13.62 10.96 -3.78
C MET A 338 12.40 11.65 -3.14
N GLU A 339 11.43 12.02 -3.97
CA GLU A 339 10.16 12.58 -3.51
C GLU A 339 9.08 11.48 -3.39
N GLY A 340 8.40 11.42 -2.25
CA GLY A 340 7.31 10.47 -2.05
C GLY A 340 7.71 9.01 -2.27
N SER A 341 7.03 8.31 -3.18
CA SER A 341 7.42 6.95 -3.60
C SER A 341 8.01 6.95 -5.02
N GLY A 342 8.56 8.08 -5.45
CA GLY A 342 9.21 8.25 -6.74
C GLY A 342 10.64 7.73 -6.76
N SER A 343 11.33 7.97 -7.88
CA SER A 343 12.72 7.56 -8.10
C SER A 343 13.73 8.39 -7.33
N ALA A 344 14.88 7.81 -7.03
CA ALA A 344 16.03 8.49 -6.41
C ALA A 344 16.83 9.26 -7.48
N MET A 345 16.32 10.43 -7.90
CA MET A 345 16.83 11.14 -9.07
C MET A 345 18.32 11.53 -8.95
N ASN A 346 18.77 11.90 -7.75
CA ASN A 346 20.15 12.37 -7.55
C ASN A 346 21.18 11.23 -7.57
N LEU A 347 20.75 9.95 -7.48
CA LEU A 347 21.65 8.82 -7.72
C LEU A 347 22.15 8.77 -9.17
N GLY A 348 21.54 9.50 -10.11
CA GLY A 348 22.11 9.72 -11.43
C GLY A 348 23.45 10.47 -11.38
N ASN A 349 23.70 11.25 -10.34
CA ASN A 349 24.95 11.99 -10.15
C ASN A 349 26.05 11.11 -9.52
N PRO A 350 27.26 11.06 -10.11
CA PRO A 350 28.34 10.21 -9.61
C PRO A 350 28.82 10.59 -8.21
N ASN A 351 28.79 11.88 -7.83
CA ASN A 351 29.22 12.29 -6.49
C ASN A 351 28.31 11.71 -5.40
N VAL A 352 27.00 11.69 -5.64
CA VAL A 352 26.03 11.12 -4.70
C VAL A 352 26.26 9.61 -4.57
N ARG A 353 26.48 8.90 -5.69
CA ARG A 353 26.80 7.46 -5.67
C ARG A 353 28.11 7.16 -4.95
N ARG A 354 29.15 7.97 -5.18
CA ARG A 354 30.44 7.88 -4.50
C ARG A 354 30.30 8.06 -3.00
N ILE A 355 29.63 9.12 -2.53
CA ILE A 355 29.37 9.37 -1.11
C ILE A 355 28.64 8.20 -0.46
N LEU A 356 27.64 7.65 -1.15
CA LEU A 356 26.82 6.56 -0.65
C LEU A 356 27.47 5.20 -0.80
N ASN A 357 28.71 5.10 -1.29
CA ASN A 357 29.42 3.83 -1.46
C ASN A 357 28.62 2.85 -2.34
N VAL A 358 28.01 3.39 -3.41
CA VAL A 358 27.36 2.57 -4.45
C VAL A 358 28.44 1.93 -5.29
N LYS A 359 28.58 0.61 -5.17
CA LYS A 359 29.55 -0.20 -5.92
C LYS A 359 28.90 -0.93 -7.10
N TYR A 360 27.58 -1.09 -7.06
CA TYR A 360 26.84 -1.81 -8.09
C TYR A 360 25.56 -1.10 -8.46
N ILE A 361 25.17 -1.23 -9.73
CA ILE A 361 23.92 -0.73 -10.28
C ILE A 361 23.21 -1.88 -10.99
N LEU A 362 21.96 -2.15 -10.61
CA LEU A 362 21.11 -3.15 -11.27
C LEU A 362 20.09 -2.43 -12.17
N TRP A 363 20.24 -2.60 -13.48
CA TRP A 363 19.40 -2.00 -14.50
C TRP A 363 18.37 -3.02 -15.03
N PRO A 364 17.06 -2.69 -15.04
CA PRO A 364 16.03 -3.56 -15.60
C PRO A 364 15.84 -3.33 -17.10
N ASP A 365 16.66 -3.99 -17.92
CA ASP A 365 16.64 -3.87 -19.39
C ASP A 365 15.25 -4.05 -20.01
N LEU A 366 14.48 -5.02 -19.51
CA LEU A 366 13.14 -5.29 -20.04
C LEU A 366 12.15 -4.15 -19.78
N GLU A 367 12.29 -3.47 -18.64
CA GLU A 367 11.35 -2.42 -18.21
C GLU A 367 11.76 -1.03 -18.73
N ARG A 368 13.07 -0.76 -18.81
CA ARG A 368 13.63 0.57 -19.12
C ARG A 368 14.35 0.66 -20.46
N GLY A 369 14.42 -0.44 -21.21
CA GLY A 369 15.20 -0.52 -22.44
C GLY A 369 16.67 -0.86 -22.18
N ALA A 370 17.46 -0.92 -23.25
CA ALA A 370 18.87 -1.33 -23.19
C ALA A 370 19.65 -0.56 -22.11
N ALA A 371 20.39 -1.31 -21.31
CA ALA A 371 21.21 -0.75 -20.26
C ALA A 371 22.28 0.22 -20.80
N PRO A 372 22.65 1.26 -20.03
CA PRO A 372 23.68 2.21 -20.44
C PRO A 372 25.06 1.53 -20.55
N ASP A 373 25.99 2.17 -21.28
CA ASP A 373 27.37 1.69 -21.37
C ASP A 373 28.08 1.74 -20.01
N GLY A 374 28.80 0.68 -19.67
CA GLY A 374 29.55 0.57 -18.42
C GLY A 374 30.23 -0.78 -18.23
N PRO A 375 31.04 -0.94 -17.17
CA PRO A 375 31.67 -2.22 -16.85
C PRO A 375 30.63 -3.22 -16.33
N ILE A 376 30.14 -4.07 -17.25
CA ILE A 376 29.17 -5.11 -16.96
C ILE A 376 29.81 -6.19 -16.09
N VAL A 377 29.11 -6.54 -15.01
CA VAL A 377 29.48 -7.60 -14.06
C VAL A 377 28.74 -8.89 -14.38
N SER A 378 27.44 -8.78 -14.64
CA SER A 378 26.57 -9.90 -14.99
C SER A 378 25.40 -9.39 -15.81
N GLN A 379 24.83 -10.28 -16.63
CA GLN A 379 23.64 -9.99 -17.42
C GLN A 379 22.75 -11.22 -17.46
N THR A 380 21.48 -11.03 -17.12
CA THR A 380 20.47 -12.09 -17.16
C THR A 380 19.64 -11.99 -18.42
N GLN A 381 19.18 -13.13 -18.93
CA GLN A 381 18.39 -13.22 -20.15
C GLN A 381 17.15 -14.08 -19.91
N LEU A 382 16.07 -13.75 -20.61
CA LEU A 382 14.88 -14.59 -20.71
C LEU A 382 15.18 -15.80 -21.60
N ALA A 383 14.28 -16.81 -21.56
CA ALA A 383 14.40 -18.01 -22.40
C ALA A 383 14.37 -17.70 -23.91
N ASP A 384 13.81 -16.56 -24.31
CA ASP A 384 13.78 -16.10 -25.71
C ASP A 384 15.02 -15.28 -26.12
N GLY A 385 16.03 -15.18 -25.25
CA GLY A 385 17.29 -14.49 -25.49
C GLY A 385 17.25 -12.98 -25.27
N ARG A 386 16.11 -12.39 -24.92
CA ARG A 386 16.05 -10.97 -24.54
C ARG A 386 16.76 -10.75 -23.21
N VAL A 387 17.55 -9.69 -23.14
CA VAL A 387 18.18 -9.25 -21.88
C VAL A 387 17.08 -8.84 -20.90
N PHE A 388 17.14 -9.40 -19.70
CA PHE A 388 16.19 -9.12 -18.63
C PHE A 388 16.70 -8.01 -17.72
N GLN A 389 17.92 -8.16 -17.19
CA GLN A 389 18.57 -7.19 -16.32
C GLN A 389 20.09 -7.23 -16.48
N THR A 390 20.73 -6.07 -16.31
CA THR A 390 22.18 -5.92 -16.36
C THR A 390 22.70 -5.36 -15.05
N LEU A 391 23.73 -6.00 -14.50
CA LEU A 391 24.44 -5.58 -13.31
C LEU A 391 25.77 -4.92 -13.73
N PHE A 392 25.99 -3.69 -13.27
CA PHE A 392 27.22 -2.94 -13.49
C PHE A 392 28.01 -2.79 -12.21
N SER A 393 29.34 -2.69 -12.32
CA SER A 393 30.15 -2.13 -11.26
C SER A 393 30.24 -0.61 -11.42
N ASP A 394 30.31 0.09 -10.30
CA ASP A 394 30.65 1.51 -10.22
C ASP A 394 31.87 1.65 -9.29
N ILE A 395 32.64 2.72 -9.48
CA ILE A 395 33.92 2.92 -8.77
C ILE A 395 33.66 3.15 -7.28
N GLY A 396 32.57 3.85 -6.94
CA GLY A 396 32.19 4.15 -5.56
C GLY A 396 33.29 4.85 -4.76
N LEU A 397 33.08 4.99 -3.45
CA LEU A 397 34.15 5.23 -2.46
C LEU A 397 34.02 4.18 -1.35
N PRO A 398 35.10 3.89 -0.59
CA PRO A 398 35.00 3.06 0.61
C PRO A 398 33.90 3.54 1.55
N ARG A 399 33.23 2.60 2.24
CA ARG A 399 32.13 2.96 3.16
C ARG A 399 32.64 3.87 4.27
N ALA A 400 33.76 3.49 4.88
CA ALA A 400 34.44 4.31 5.86
C ALA A 400 35.76 4.82 5.29
N ARG A 401 36.01 6.12 5.38
CA ARG A 401 37.22 6.74 4.80
C ARG A 401 37.65 7.99 5.54
N LEU A 402 38.92 8.35 5.36
CA LEU A 402 39.51 9.58 5.87
C LEU A 402 39.40 10.71 4.84
N VAL A 403 38.99 11.88 5.29
CA VAL A 403 38.83 13.07 4.43
C VAL A 403 39.52 14.27 5.06
N GLY A 404 40.41 14.92 4.31
CA GLY A 404 41.31 15.96 4.81
C GLY A 404 40.84 17.39 4.55
N SER A 405 39.65 17.60 3.99
CA SER A 405 39.09 18.95 3.75
C SER A 405 37.62 18.99 4.13
N ALA A 406 37.13 20.17 4.51
CA ALA A 406 35.72 20.40 4.75
C ALA A 406 35.29 21.77 4.22
N VAL A 407 34.05 21.84 3.75
CA VAL A 407 33.39 23.07 3.35
C VAL A 407 32.09 23.23 4.10
N VAL A 408 31.81 24.46 4.53
CA VAL A 408 30.56 24.79 5.19
C VAL A 408 29.54 25.24 4.14
N LYS A 409 28.40 24.58 4.09
CA LYS A 409 27.25 24.95 3.25
C LYS A 409 26.01 25.01 4.12
N SER A 410 25.10 25.92 3.82
CA SER A 410 23.77 25.90 4.43
C SER A 410 23.01 24.64 3.99
N ASP A 411 21.98 24.25 4.74
CA ASP A 411 21.12 23.10 4.40
C ASP A 411 20.58 23.20 2.95
N THR A 412 20.22 24.41 2.49
CA THR A 412 19.72 24.65 1.12
C THR A 412 20.78 24.56 0.02
N GLU A 413 22.06 24.76 0.36
CA GLU A 413 23.17 24.76 -0.60
C GLU A 413 23.89 23.40 -0.64
N ALA A 414 23.76 22.59 0.40
CA ALA A 414 24.54 21.37 0.60
C ALA A 414 24.37 20.36 -0.55
N VAL A 415 23.13 19.95 -0.85
CA VAL A 415 22.87 18.97 -1.92
C VAL A 415 23.22 19.50 -3.31
N PRO A 416 22.83 20.73 -3.71
CA PRO A 416 23.28 21.31 -4.98
C PRO A 416 24.80 21.37 -5.13
N TYR A 417 25.52 21.72 -4.05
CA TYR A 417 26.98 21.75 -4.07
C TYR A 417 27.60 20.35 -4.18
N ILE A 418 27.10 19.37 -3.41
CA ILE A 418 27.53 17.96 -3.51
C ILE A 418 27.42 17.44 -4.95
N MET A 419 26.34 17.81 -5.65
CA MET A 419 26.09 17.39 -7.03
C MET A 419 26.92 18.16 -8.07
N SER A 420 27.57 19.25 -7.68
CA SER A 420 28.35 20.10 -8.59
C SER A 420 29.72 19.51 -8.92
N ALA A 421 30.32 19.97 -10.03
CA ALA A 421 31.68 19.59 -10.41
C ALA A 421 32.76 20.21 -9.50
N GLU A 422 32.41 21.18 -8.65
CA GLU A 422 33.34 21.81 -7.70
C GLU A 422 33.62 20.91 -6.49
N HIS A 423 32.72 19.97 -6.20
CA HIS A 423 32.85 19.06 -5.07
C HIS A 423 33.48 17.73 -5.50
N ASP A 424 34.51 17.30 -4.77
CA ASP A 424 35.06 15.95 -4.87
C ASP A 424 34.93 15.21 -3.52
N PRO A 425 34.03 14.22 -3.42
CA PRO A 425 33.72 13.53 -2.17
C PRO A 425 34.85 12.66 -1.60
N GLU A 426 35.94 12.49 -2.36
CA GLU A 426 37.13 11.78 -1.90
C GLU A 426 38.03 12.65 -1.01
N ILE A 427 38.03 13.97 -1.24
CA ILE A 427 38.94 14.90 -0.55
C ILE A 427 38.23 15.92 0.35
N GLU A 428 36.93 16.11 0.18
CA GLU A 428 36.15 17.13 0.87
C GLU A 428 34.85 16.57 1.48
N VAL A 429 34.52 17.00 2.71
CA VAL A 429 33.20 16.79 3.33
C VAL A 429 32.40 18.09 3.37
N VAL A 430 31.08 17.98 3.20
CA VAL A 430 30.15 19.11 3.35
C VAL A 430 29.54 19.09 4.74
N LEU A 431 29.71 20.18 5.49
CA LEU A 431 29.24 20.31 6.87
C LEU A 431 28.29 21.50 7.03
N ALA A 432 27.35 21.41 7.96
CA ALA A 432 26.41 22.49 8.27
C ALA A 432 27.03 23.62 9.11
N ALA A 433 28.15 23.34 9.80
CA ALA A 433 28.86 24.28 10.64
C ALA A 433 30.36 24.02 10.59
N ASN A 434 31.15 25.04 10.93
CA ASN A 434 32.61 24.90 11.00
C ASN A 434 32.96 23.89 12.11
N PRO A 435 33.65 22.79 11.78
CA PRO A 435 33.98 21.74 12.75
C PRO A 435 35.04 22.15 13.78
N GLY A 436 35.74 23.26 13.56
CA GLY A 436 36.93 23.63 14.34
C GLY A 436 38.14 22.76 14.00
N GLY A 437 39.35 23.30 14.21
CA GLY A 437 40.61 22.65 13.84
C GLY A 437 41.15 23.09 12.48
N ILE A 438 42.43 22.81 12.23
CA ILE A 438 43.11 23.07 10.96
C ILE A 438 43.19 21.74 10.21
N LEU A 439 42.72 21.75 8.97
CA LEU A 439 42.80 20.62 8.05
C LEU A 439 43.74 20.99 6.92
N ASP A 440 44.68 20.10 6.60
CA ASP A 440 45.75 20.38 5.64
C ASP A 440 45.37 20.02 4.19
N GLY A 441 44.10 19.71 3.93
CA GLY A 441 43.55 19.43 2.60
C GLY A 441 43.98 18.09 1.98
N GLY A 442 43.32 17.67 0.90
CA GLY A 442 43.66 16.46 0.13
C GLY A 442 43.28 15.13 0.82
N VAL A 443 43.74 14.00 0.27
CA VAL A 443 43.50 12.65 0.83
C VAL A 443 44.51 12.38 1.96
N PRO A 444 44.09 12.14 3.20
CA PRO A 444 44.98 11.73 4.29
C PRO A 444 45.57 10.34 4.04
N THR A 445 46.79 10.08 4.51
CA THR A 445 47.37 8.73 4.47
C THR A 445 47.01 8.01 5.76
N GLY A 446 46.51 6.79 5.65
CA GLY A 446 46.02 6.07 6.83
C GLY A 446 45.34 4.75 6.51
N SER A 447 44.76 4.13 7.54
CA SER A 447 43.94 2.94 7.41
C SER A 447 42.63 3.12 8.18
N VAL A 448 41.56 2.54 7.64
CA VAL A 448 40.26 2.41 8.29
C VAL A 448 39.86 0.96 8.16
N GLU A 449 39.89 0.22 9.26
CA GLU A 449 39.63 -1.23 9.28
C GLU A 449 38.40 -1.53 10.13
N TRP A 450 37.45 -2.26 9.56
CA TRP A 450 36.24 -2.69 10.27
C TRP A 450 36.56 -3.86 11.21
N SER A 451 36.26 -3.71 12.51
CA SER A 451 36.38 -4.81 13.48
C SER A 451 35.03 -5.44 13.81
N LEU A 452 33.95 -4.66 13.78
CA LEU A 452 32.57 -5.16 13.99
C LEU A 452 31.58 -4.34 13.16
N ARG A 453 30.62 -5.03 12.54
CA ARG A 453 29.51 -4.42 11.81
C ARG A 453 28.20 -5.11 12.15
N GLN A 454 27.38 -4.43 12.94
CA GLN A 454 26.01 -4.81 13.25
C GLN A 454 25.09 -3.61 13.01
N PRO A 455 23.78 -3.81 12.83
CA PRO A 455 22.83 -2.71 12.56
C PRO A 455 22.86 -1.58 13.60
N ASP A 456 23.20 -1.90 14.85
CA ASP A 456 23.21 -0.99 16.00
C ASP A 456 24.61 -0.76 16.59
N GLN A 457 25.65 -1.43 16.07
CA GLN A 457 27.03 -1.30 16.56
C GLN A 457 28.03 -1.35 15.40
N LEU A 458 28.84 -0.30 15.28
CA LEU A 458 29.93 -0.21 14.32
C LEU A 458 31.24 0.02 15.08
N GLU A 459 32.25 -0.82 14.84
CA GLU A 459 33.59 -0.65 15.41
C GLU A 459 34.62 -0.61 14.29
N LEU A 460 35.50 0.39 14.36
CA LEU A 460 36.56 0.62 13.39
C LEU A 460 37.87 0.95 14.10
N SER A 461 38.97 0.42 13.58
CA SER A 461 40.32 0.88 13.88
C SER A 461 40.72 1.93 12.85
N VAL A 462 41.16 3.09 13.31
CA VAL A 462 41.47 4.24 12.45
C VAL A 462 42.87 4.74 12.74
N MET A 463 43.70 4.80 11.71
CA MET A 463 45.01 5.43 11.74
C MET A 463 45.06 6.53 10.69
N SER A 464 45.56 7.71 11.06
CA SER A 464 45.78 8.80 10.11
C SER A 464 47.11 9.49 10.41
N ASP A 465 47.80 9.91 9.35
CA ASP A 465 49.04 10.68 9.41
C ASP A 465 48.85 12.12 9.91
N ARG A 466 47.61 12.65 9.85
CA ARG A 466 47.26 14.02 10.20
C ARG A 466 45.81 14.16 10.66
N ALA A 467 45.38 15.38 10.96
CA ALA A 467 43.98 15.66 11.28
C ALA A 467 43.08 15.40 10.05
N ALA A 468 42.03 14.59 10.24
CA ALA A 468 41.11 14.18 9.19
C ALA A 468 39.72 13.88 9.77
N PHE A 469 38.68 13.94 8.93
CA PHE A 469 37.37 13.40 9.24
C PHE A 469 37.31 11.91 8.91
N LEU A 470 36.70 11.14 9.80
CA LEU A 470 36.17 9.82 9.48
C LEU A 470 34.75 9.99 8.93
N VAL A 471 34.54 9.63 7.67
CA VAL A 471 33.22 9.57 7.01
C VAL A 471 32.78 8.11 6.98
N ILE A 472 31.52 7.82 7.34
CA ILE A 472 30.91 6.47 7.36
C ILE A 472 29.54 6.50 6.68
#